data_AF-A0A929AY71-F1
#
_entry.id   AF-A0A929AY71-F1
#
_cell.length_a   1.000
_cell.length_b   1.000
_cell.length_c   1.000
_cell.angle_alpha   90.00
_cell.angle_beta   90.00
_cell.angle_gamma   90.00
#
_symmetry.space_group_name_H-M   'P 1'
#
loop_
_entity.id
_entity.type
_entity.pdbx_description
1 polymer ?
#
loop_
_entity_poly.entity_id
_entity_poly.type
_entity_poly.pdbx_seq_one_letter_code
_entity_poly.pdbx_strand_id
1 'polypeptide(L)'
;MIQDRRTQVRKVLLLTLLLNLFVVGLKAVVGFITGSLSIQADALHSVTDSLNNILGLVANRFSSPLPDREHPYGHQKFEAVAALGIAAFLGIACFEILKGAVERILAGTSVIEISSRELWLLLIVLGVNIFVAFYERSVGKRIGSPILLADAKHTMSDIWTTILVLAGLIGVWQANALNLPQLQWLDVILAFPVALLVFRSGWEVLRDNLPWLVDEIAIAPEAIYRLVMEVPGVINCHDIASRGLLGRQVFIEMHLIVDAPDVATAHQITEAVESLLEERFSPVRVLIHVEPPNYQSDRISFGSSTAARKAKGKRQKNWSKIGFSLVSNS
;
A
#
# COMPACT_ATOMS: atom_id res chain seq x y z
N MET A 1 12.78 -19.09 25.31
CA MET A 1 11.78 -18.06 25.66
C MET A 1 11.78 -17.00 24.57
N ILE A 2 10.74 -16.94 23.74
CA ILE A 2 10.54 -15.81 22.80
C ILE A 2 10.13 -14.63 23.68
N GLN A 3 11.09 -13.74 23.94
CA GLN A 3 10.86 -12.54 24.74
C GLN A 3 9.84 -11.67 23.99
N ASP A 4 8.67 -11.42 24.57
CA ASP A 4 7.62 -10.62 23.92
C ASP A 4 8.03 -9.14 23.87
N ARG A 5 8.76 -8.81 22.80
CA ARG A 5 9.31 -7.47 22.54
C ARG A 5 8.27 -6.55 21.89
N ARG A 6 7.03 -7.00 21.64
CA ARG A 6 5.98 -6.22 20.96
C ARG A 6 5.65 -4.95 21.72
N THR A 7 5.62 -4.99 23.05
CA THR A 7 5.36 -3.82 23.90
C THR A 7 6.48 -2.79 23.81
N GLN A 8 7.73 -3.21 23.68
CA GLN A 8 8.87 -2.30 23.50
C GLN A 8 8.87 -1.68 22.09
N VAL A 9 8.65 -2.49 21.04
CA VAL A 9 8.51 -2.00 19.66
C VAL A 9 7.40 -0.96 19.57
N ARG A 10 6.23 -1.24 20.16
CA ARG A 10 5.09 -0.34 20.15
C ARG A 10 5.37 1.00 20.84
N LYS A 11 6.06 0.98 21.99
CA LYS A 11 6.44 2.22 22.69
C LYS A 11 7.37 3.08 21.84
N VAL A 12 8.33 2.46 21.15
CA VAL A 12 9.24 3.15 20.22
C VAL A 12 8.45 3.76 19.07
N LEU A 13 7.61 2.97 18.39
CA LEU A 13 6.78 3.46 17.28
C LEU A 13 5.83 4.60 17.67
N LEU A 14 5.29 4.58 18.90
CA LEU A 14 4.45 5.68 19.40
C LEU A 14 5.28 6.94 19.67
N LEU A 15 6.46 6.80 20.26
CA LEU A 15 7.36 7.92 20.50
C LEU A 15 7.81 8.54 19.16
N THR A 16 8.18 7.71 18.18
CA THR A 16 8.67 8.18 16.88
C THR A 16 7.53 8.82 16.09
N LEU A 17 6.31 8.27 16.13
CA LEU A 17 5.14 8.92 15.56
C LEU A 17 4.89 10.32 16.17
N LEU A 18 4.98 10.45 17.50
CA LEU A 18 4.79 11.76 18.15
C LEU A 18 5.86 12.77 17.71
N LEU A 19 7.10 12.34 17.56
CA LEU A 19 8.20 13.19 17.07
C LEU A 19 8.01 13.56 15.58
N ASN A 20 7.58 12.63 14.74
CA ASN A 20 7.29 12.89 13.32
C ASN A 20 6.13 13.88 13.18
N LEU A 21 5.06 13.74 13.97
CA LEU A 21 3.96 14.70 14.00
C LEU A 21 4.41 16.09 14.47
N PHE A 22 5.30 16.16 15.45
CA PHE A 22 5.91 17.42 15.89
C PHE A 22 6.72 18.08 14.76
N VAL A 23 7.54 17.30 14.04
CA VAL A 23 8.32 17.76 12.89
C VAL A 23 7.40 18.26 11.77
N VAL A 24 6.34 17.51 11.43
CA VAL A 24 5.33 17.93 10.45
C VAL A 24 4.71 19.27 10.84
N GLY A 25 4.31 19.43 12.11
CA GLY A 25 3.72 20.67 12.61
C GLY A 25 4.68 21.86 12.46
N LEU A 26 5.95 21.69 12.81
CA LEU A 26 6.97 22.74 12.64
C LEU A 26 7.19 23.09 11.16
N LYS A 27 7.35 22.10 10.29
CA LYS A 27 7.54 22.35 8.84
C LYS A 27 6.34 23.05 8.22
N ALA A 28 5.12 22.64 8.59
CA ALA A 28 3.89 23.27 8.11
C ALA A 28 3.81 24.75 8.54
N VAL A 29 4.03 25.04 9.82
CA VAL A 29 4.02 26.42 10.34
C VAL A 29 5.06 27.28 9.62
N VAL A 30 6.30 26.79 9.49
CA VAL A 30 7.37 27.51 8.79
C VAL A 30 7.02 27.70 7.30
N GLY A 31 6.50 26.68 6.62
CA GLY A 31 6.13 26.74 5.21
C GLY A 31 5.00 27.72 4.92
N PHE A 32 4.03 27.84 5.82
CA PHE A 32 2.94 28.83 5.69
C PHE A 32 3.40 30.25 5.99
N ILE A 33 4.20 30.46 7.05
CA ILE A 33 4.70 31.80 7.42
C ILE A 33 5.63 32.35 6.34
N THR A 34 6.56 31.53 5.84
CA THR A 34 7.53 31.94 4.81
C THR A 34 6.94 31.97 3.41
N GLY A 35 5.85 31.24 3.18
CA GLY A 35 5.34 30.97 1.84
C GLY A 35 6.31 30.16 0.97
N SER A 36 7.30 29.48 1.54
CA SER A 36 8.24 28.66 0.77
C SER A 36 7.56 27.41 0.21
N LEU A 37 7.65 27.22 -1.10
CA LEU A 37 7.08 26.05 -1.77
C LEU A 37 7.93 24.80 -1.51
N SER A 38 9.24 24.95 -1.36
CA SER A 38 10.12 23.80 -1.06
C SER A 38 9.90 23.27 0.36
N ILE A 39 9.67 24.14 1.36
CA ILE A 39 9.30 23.74 2.72
C ILE A 39 7.92 23.10 2.75
N GLN A 40 6.94 23.67 2.04
CA GLN A 40 5.59 23.08 1.98
C GLN A 40 5.61 21.68 1.35
N ALA A 41 6.42 21.47 0.31
CA ALA A 41 6.61 20.15 -0.31
C ALA A 41 7.26 19.15 0.66
N ASP A 42 8.29 19.58 1.39
CA ASP A 42 8.96 18.73 2.38
C ASP A 42 8.08 18.45 3.61
N ALA A 43 7.21 19.39 4.00
CA ALA A 43 6.18 19.17 5.01
C ALA A 43 5.17 18.12 4.53
N LEU A 44 4.70 18.22 3.28
CA LEU A 44 3.75 17.27 2.69
C LEU A 44 4.34 15.85 2.59
N HIS A 45 5.64 15.74 2.31
CA HIS A 45 6.35 14.46 2.38
C HIS A 45 6.23 13.86 3.78
N SER A 46 6.66 14.59 4.82
CA SER A 46 6.58 14.11 6.20
C SER A 46 5.14 13.86 6.71
N VAL A 47 4.13 14.58 6.18
CA VAL A 47 2.71 14.31 6.45
C VAL A 47 2.32 12.93 5.95
N THR A 48 2.76 12.57 4.74
CA THR A 48 2.49 11.26 4.12
C THR A 48 2.95 10.13 5.02
N ASP A 49 4.15 10.26 5.56
CA ASP A 49 4.77 9.23 6.40
C ASP A 49 4.06 9.12 7.73
N SER A 50 3.69 10.26 8.31
CA SER A 50 2.90 10.29 9.55
C SER A 50 1.52 9.64 9.34
N LEU A 51 0.84 9.91 8.22
CA LEU A 51 -0.45 9.31 7.88
C LEU A 51 -0.32 7.80 7.62
N ASN A 52 0.73 7.36 6.92
CA ASN A 52 1.01 5.94 6.72
C ASN A 52 1.29 5.21 8.04
N ASN A 53 2.07 5.83 8.94
CA ASN A 53 2.34 5.28 10.27
C ASN A 53 1.08 5.21 11.13
N ILE A 54 0.22 6.24 11.10
CA ILE A 54 -1.09 6.21 11.76
C ILE A 54 -1.97 5.10 11.17
N LEU A 55 -2.05 4.99 9.85
CA LEU A 55 -2.82 3.97 9.17
C LEU A 55 -2.35 2.56 9.56
N GLY A 56 -1.04 2.32 9.60
CA GLY A 56 -0.46 1.06 10.07
C GLY A 56 -0.74 0.76 11.55
N LEU A 57 -0.69 1.76 12.42
CA LEU A 57 -1.03 1.60 13.85
C LEU A 57 -2.52 1.37 14.07
N VAL A 58 -3.39 2.05 13.33
CA VAL A 58 -4.83 1.86 13.35
C VAL A 58 -5.19 0.50 12.79
N ALA A 59 -4.58 0.07 11.68
CA ALA A 59 -4.74 -1.27 11.16
C ALA A 59 -4.33 -2.33 12.20
N ASN A 60 -3.22 -2.14 12.90
CA ASN A 60 -2.78 -3.08 13.94
C ASN A 60 -3.65 -3.07 15.22
N ARG A 61 -4.33 -1.95 15.53
CA ARG A 61 -5.11 -1.78 16.78
C ARG A 61 -6.60 -1.99 16.62
N PHE A 62 -7.16 -1.55 15.49
CA PHE A 62 -8.59 -1.46 15.20
C PHE A 62 -9.03 -2.30 14.01
N SER A 63 -8.12 -2.89 13.24
CA SER A 63 -8.50 -4.02 12.41
C SER A 63 -8.74 -5.18 13.35
N SER A 64 -9.92 -5.19 13.98
CA SER A 64 -10.52 -6.44 14.41
C SER A 64 -10.77 -7.17 13.10
N PRO A 65 -10.00 -8.22 12.78
CA PRO A 65 -10.23 -9.00 11.56
C PRO A 65 -11.55 -9.78 11.65
N LEU A 66 -12.21 -9.72 12.82
CA LEU A 66 -13.40 -10.47 13.13
C LEU A 66 -14.58 -9.91 12.33
N PRO A 67 -15.25 -10.77 11.55
CA PRO A 67 -16.52 -10.45 10.91
C PRO A 67 -17.54 -9.90 11.92
N ASP A 68 -18.32 -8.93 11.50
CA ASP A 68 -19.56 -8.56 12.18
C ASP A 68 -20.76 -8.76 11.26
N ARG A 69 -21.96 -8.44 11.76
CA ARG A 69 -23.21 -8.65 11.02
C ARG A 69 -23.27 -7.82 9.73
N GLU A 70 -22.68 -6.63 9.72
CA GLU A 70 -22.71 -5.71 8.58
C GLU A 70 -21.55 -6.00 7.60
N HIS A 71 -20.46 -6.58 8.10
CA HIS A 71 -19.24 -6.91 7.36
C HIS A 71 -18.82 -8.37 7.60
N PRO A 72 -19.49 -9.36 6.96
CA PRO A 72 -19.19 -10.79 7.14
C PRO A 72 -17.80 -11.25 6.65
N TYR A 73 -17.10 -10.39 5.90
CA TYR A 73 -15.74 -10.60 5.42
C TYR A 73 -14.71 -9.74 6.18
N GLY A 74 -15.15 -9.04 7.23
CA GLY A 74 -14.33 -8.16 8.05
C GLY A 74 -14.12 -6.76 7.45
N HIS A 75 -13.41 -5.93 8.20
CA HIS A 75 -13.23 -4.50 7.92
C HIS A 75 -11.95 -4.17 7.17
N GLN A 76 -11.24 -5.18 6.69
CA GLN A 76 -9.87 -4.95 6.28
C GLN A 76 -9.83 -3.95 5.09
N LYS A 77 -10.72 -4.08 4.10
CA LYS A 77 -10.78 -3.16 2.94
C LYS A 77 -10.89 -1.67 3.29
N PHE A 78 -11.36 -1.29 4.48
CA PHE A 78 -11.37 0.10 4.94
C PHE A 78 -9.96 0.71 5.08
N GLU A 79 -8.94 -0.09 5.38
CA GLU A 79 -7.54 0.34 5.39
C GLU A 79 -7.09 0.77 3.98
N ALA A 80 -7.47 0.00 2.95
CA ALA A 80 -7.19 0.35 1.56
C ALA A 80 -7.87 1.66 1.16
N VAL A 81 -9.15 1.83 1.55
CA VAL A 81 -9.92 3.04 1.26
C VAL A 81 -9.30 4.25 1.95
N ALA A 82 -8.87 4.11 3.20
CA ALA A 82 -8.18 5.17 3.93
C ALA A 82 -6.84 5.53 3.25
N ALA A 83 -6.08 4.52 2.79
CA ALA A 83 -4.84 4.75 2.03
C ALA A 83 -5.09 5.47 0.69
N LEU A 84 -6.19 5.16 -0.02
CA LEU A 84 -6.61 5.93 -1.20
C LEU A 84 -6.94 7.38 -0.86
N GLY A 85 -7.61 7.62 0.28
CA GLY A 85 -7.88 8.96 0.77
C GLY A 85 -6.60 9.77 1.00
N ILE A 86 -5.58 9.15 1.59
CA ILE A 86 -4.24 9.76 1.77
C ILE A 86 -3.61 10.07 0.42
N ALA A 87 -3.60 9.12 -0.52
CA ALA A 87 -3.04 9.32 -1.86
C ALA A 87 -3.76 10.45 -2.64
N ALA A 88 -5.09 10.55 -2.53
CA ALA A 88 -5.87 11.61 -3.14
C ALA A 88 -5.56 12.99 -2.53
N PHE A 89 -5.49 13.08 -1.19
CA PHE A 89 -5.09 14.29 -0.48
C PHE A 89 -3.69 14.77 -0.91
N LEU A 90 -2.72 13.84 -0.96
CA LEU A 90 -1.37 14.12 -1.46
C LEU A 90 -1.38 14.63 -2.89
N GLY A 91 -2.17 14.02 -3.78
CA GLY A 91 -2.27 14.42 -5.17
C GLY A 91 -2.76 15.86 -5.30
N ILE A 92 -3.78 16.25 -4.52
CA ILE A 92 -4.31 17.62 -4.50
C ILE A 92 -3.25 18.59 -3.96
N ALA A 93 -2.66 18.30 -2.81
CA ALA A 93 -1.68 19.19 -2.20
C ALA A 93 -0.40 19.34 -3.04
N CYS A 94 0.07 18.25 -3.68
CA CYS A 94 1.19 18.30 -4.62
C CYS A 94 0.85 19.14 -5.86
N PHE A 95 -0.37 19.01 -6.40
CA PHE A 95 -0.85 19.84 -7.49
C PHE A 95 -0.90 21.33 -7.11
N GLU A 96 -1.36 21.68 -5.90
CA GLU A 96 -1.36 23.06 -5.41
C GLU A 96 0.05 23.66 -5.34
N ILE A 97 1.03 22.91 -4.83
CA ILE A 97 2.43 23.34 -4.76
C ILE A 97 3.02 23.55 -6.17
N LEU A 98 2.80 22.60 -7.08
CA LEU A 98 3.27 22.71 -8.46
C LEU A 98 2.62 23.88 -9.21
N LYS A 99 1.32 24.09 -9.00
CA LYS A 99 0.60 25.24 -9.54
C LYS A 99 1.20 26.55 -9.02
N GLY A 100 1.43 26.66 -7.71
CA GLY A 100 2.08 27.82 -7.10
C GLY A 100 3.51 28.04 -7.63
N ALA A 101 4.26 26.97 -7.89
CA ALA A 101 5.58 27.04 -8.50
C ALA A 101 5.53 27.63 -9.91
N VAL A 102 4.60 27.16 -10.74
CA VAL A 102 4.39 27.68 -12.11
C VAL A 102 3.92 29.12 -12.10
N GLU A 103 2.99 29.49 -11.22
CA GLU A 103 2.51 30.88 -11.08
C GLU A 103 3.65 31.82 -10.69
N ARG A 104 4.55 31.42 -9.77
CA ARG A 104 5.73 32.22 -9.39
C ARG A 104 6.74 32.39 -10.53
N ILE A 105 6.90 31.38 -11.37
CA ILE A 105 7.75 31.45 -12.58
C ILE A 105 7.16 32.46 -13.58
N LEU A 106 5.85 32.40 -13.81
CA LEU A 106 5.16 33.25 -14.79
C LEU A 106 4.98 34.70 -14.32
N ALA A 107 4.72 34.92 -13.02
CA ALA A 107 4.44 36.24 -12.46
C ALA A 107 5.70 37.10 -12.19
N GLY A 108 6.91 36.51 -12.29
CA GLY A 108 8.15 37.25 -12.05
C GLY A 108 8.38 37.52 -10.56
N THR A 109 8.64 36.44 -9.81
CA THR A 109 9.17 36.38 -8.42
C THR A 109 8.35 37.08 -7.33
N SER A 110 7.77 36.28 -6.42
CA SER A 110 7.39 36.75 -5.08
C SER A 110 8.60 36.67 -4.15
N VAL A 111 8.95 37.76 -3.47
CA VAL A 111 10.04 37.77 -2.48
C VAL A 111 9.67 36.82 -1.35
N ILE A 112 10.47 35.77 -1.17
CA ILE A 112 10.37 34.91 0.00
C ILE A 112 11.22 35.56 1.09
N GLU A 113 10.56 36.04 2.14
CA GLU A 113 11.24 36.54 3.33
C GLU A 113 11.59 35.36 4.22
N ILE A 114 12.81 34.85 4.07
CA ILE A 114 13.37 33.88 5.01
C ILE A 114 14.12 34.64 6.09
N SER A 115 13.61 34.58 7.31
CA SER A 115 14.27 35.06 8.51
C SER A 115 15.27 34.03 9.04
N SER A 116 16.30 34.51 9.75
CA SER A 116 17.24 33.64 10.45
C SER A 116 16.56 32.70 11.46
N ARG A 117 15.38 33.11 11.99
CA ARG A 117 14.57 32.30 12.90
C ARG A 117 14.03 31.03 12.24
N GLU A 118 13.57 31.11 11.00
CA GLU A 118 13.01 29.95 10.30
C GLU A 118 14.10 28.93 9.93
N LEU A 119 15.29 29.41 9.56
CA LEU A 119 16.44 28.53 9.35
C LEU A 119 16.84 27.80 10.64
N TRP A 120 16.83 28.49 11.79
CA TRP A 120 17.05 27.84 13.09
C TRP A 120 15.98 26.80 13.42
N LEU A 121 14.71 27.08 13.12
CA LEU A 121 13.63 26.10 13.31
C LEU A 121 13.82 24.86 12.42
N LEU A 122 14.22 25.03 11.16
CA LEU A 122 14.49 23.89 10.28
C LEU A 122 15.74 23.11 10.70
N LEU A 123 16.75 23.77 11.28
CA LEU A 123 17.90 23.07 11.89
C LEU A 123 17.47 22.24 13.10
N ILE A 124 16.54 22.73 13.92
CA ILE A 124 15.95 21.95 15.03
C ILE A 124 15.20 20.74 14.47
N VAL A 125 14.37 20.92 13.44
CA VAL A 125 13.66 19.82 12.76
C VAL A 125 14.63 18.76 12.23
N LEU A 126 15.71 19.18 11.56
CA LEU A 126 16.75 18.29 11.08
C LEU A 126 17.41 17.51 12.23
N GLY A 127 17.74 18.19 13.34
CA GLY A 127 18.30 17.56 14.54
C GLY A 127 17.37 16.52 15.15
N VAL A 128 16.07 16.79 15.20
CA VAL A 128 15.05 15.83 15.68
C VAL A 128 15.00 14.61 14.76
N ASN A 129 14.93 14.79 13.44
CA ASN A 129 14.92 13.67 12.50
C ASN A 129 16.18 12.80 12.60
N ILE A 130 17.36 13.42 12.73
CA ILE A 130 18.62 12.71 12.96
C ILE A 130 18.53 11.88 14.25
N PHE A 131 18.08 12.49 15.36
CA PHE A 131 17.92 11.78 16.63
C PHE A 131 16.97 10.58 16.49
N VAL A 132 15.80 10.77 15.85
CA VAL A 132 14.81 9.70 15.59
C VAL A 132 15.44 8.56 14.79
N ALA A 133 16.08 8.86 13.65
CA ALA A 133 16.70 7.84 12.81
C ALA A 133 17.79 7.02 13.53
N PHE A 134 18.63 7.68 14.34
CA PHE A 134 19.64 6.98 15.13
C PHE A 134 19.04 6.16 16.26
N TYR A 135 18.00 6.69 16.93
CA TYR A 135 17.29 6.00 18.00
C TYR A 135 16.60 4.73 17.48
N GLU A 136 15.81 4.84 16.42
CA GLU A 136 15.12 3.72 15.75
C GLU A 136 16.11 2.65 15.28
N ARG A 137 17.21 3.06 14.65
CA ARG A 137 18.23 2.13 14.17
C ARG A 137 18.93 1.41 15.32
N SER A 138 19.27 2.12 16.40
CA SER A 138 19.92 1.56 17.57
C SER A 138 19.01 0.55 18.26
N VAL A 139 17.76 0.92 18.51
CA VAL A 139 16.78 0.05 19.15
C VAL A 139 16.42 -1.13 18.25
N GLY A 140 16.17 -0.90 16.95
CA GLY A 140 15.88 -1.91 15.95
C GLY A 140 16.96 -2.99 15.85
N LYS A 141 18.24 -2.60 15.89
CA LYS A 141 19.37 -3.56 15.96
C LYS A 141 19.39 -4.35 17.27
N ARG A 142 19.19 -3.68 18.41
CA ARG A 142 19.20 -4.33 19.74
C ARG A 142 18.11 -5.37 19.88
N ILE A 143 16.91 -5.08 19.40
CA ILE A 143 15.73 -5.95 19.57
C ILE A 143 15.49 -6.87 18.37
N GLY A 144 16.23 -6.70 17.28
CA GLY A 144 16.08 -7.47 16.04
C GLY A 144 14.75 -7.20 15.33
N SER A 145 14.26 -5.95 15.38
CA SER A 145 12.99 -5.59 14.73
C SER A 145 13.24 -5.09 13.30
N PRO A 146 12.81 -5.83 12.26
CA PRO A 146 12.91 -5.37 10.89
C PRO A 146 12.05 -4.13 10.63
N ILE A 147 10.93 -3.98 11.35
CA ILE A 147 10.03 -2.82 11.24
C ILE A 147 10.76 -1.54 11.66
N LEU A 148 11.41 -1.53 12.83
CA LEU A 148 12.16 -0.34 13.28
C LEU A 148 13.36 -0.02 12.39
N LEU A 149 13.98 -1.02 11.78
CA LEU A 149 15.08 -0.81 10.84
C LEU A 149 14.60 -0.22 9.50
N ALA A 150 13.40 -0.60 9.06
CA ALA A 150 12.76 -0.03 7.88
C ALA A 150 12.35 1.43 8.15
N ASP A 151 11.73 1.71 9.30
CA ASP A 151 11.33 3.05 9.74
C ASP A 151 12.56 3.98 9.82
N ALA A 152 13.65 3.53 10.45
CA ALA A 152 14.90 4.28 10.51
C ALA A 152 15.49 4.62 9.13
N LYS A 153 15.31 3.73 8.15
CA LYS A 153 15.75 3.96 6.78
C LYS A 153 14.87 5.00 6.09
N HIS A 154 13.57 4.99 6.37
CA HIS A 154 12.63 5.98 5.90
C HIS A 154 12.97 7.36 6.45
N THR A 155 13.11 7.49 7.78
CA THR A 155 13.50 8.74 8.45
C THR A 155 14.84 9.29 7.91
N MET A 156 15.76 8.41 7.49
CA MET A 156 17.02 8.83 6.85
C MET A 156 16.81 9.47 5.47
N SER A 157 15.80 9.03 4.70
CA SER A 157 15.41 9.69 3.45
C SER A 157 14.92 11.11 3.73
N ASP A 158 14.10 11.29 4.77
CA ASP A 158 13.56 12.61 5.15
C ASP A 158 14.65 13.58 5.62
N ILE A 159 15.71 13.05 6.25
CA ILE A 159 16.90 13.84 6.60
C ILE A 159 17.54 14.40 5.33
N TRP A 160 17.70 13.58 4.28
CA TRP A 160 18.28 14.04 3.01
C TRP A 160 17.40 15.08 2.30
N THR A 161 16.07 14.90 2.29
CA THR A 161 15.16 15.90 1.71
C THR A 161 15.21 17.21 2.49
N THR A 162 15.20 17.13 3.83
CA THR A 162 15.28 18.31 4.71
C THR A 162 16.62 19.04 4.51
N ILE A 163 17.76 18.32 4.38
CA ILE A 163 19.06 18.92 4.10
C ILE A 163 19.06 19.63 2.74
N LEU A 164 18.50 19.01 1.70
CA LEU A 164 18.42 19.60 0.37
C LEU A 164 17.63 20.92 0.39
N VAL A 165 16.47 20.93 1.06
CA VAL A 165 15.65 22.14 1.21
C VAL A 165 16.38 23.19 2.03
N LEU A 166 16.99 22.81 3.17
CA LEU A 166 17.73 23.72 4.03
C LEU A 166 18.93 24.37 3.32
N ALA A 167 19.68 23.61 2.53
CA ALA A 167 20.77 24.14 1.71
C ALA A 167 20.26 25.17 0.69
N GLY A 168 19.11 24.91 0.09
CA GLY A 168 18.39 25.85 -0.76
C GLY A 168 18.04 27.17 -0.09
N LEU A 169 17.40 27.06 1.08
CA LEU A 169 16.94 28.22 1.83
C LEU A 169 18.10 29.06 2.36
N ILE A 170 19.22 28.43 2.75
CA ILE A 170 20.45 29.16 3.08
C ILE A 170 20.96 29.94 1.85
N GLY A 171 20.89 29.35 0.65
CA GLY A 171 21.23 30.03 -0.60
C GLY A 171 20.33 31.25 -0.86
N VAL A 172 19.01 31.12 -0.65
CA VAL A 172 18.04 32.22 -0.75
C VAL A 172 18.30 33.30 0.31
N TRP A 173 18.62 32.91 1.54
CA TRP A 173 18.93 33.84 2.62
C TRP A 173 20.20 34.65 2.35
N GLN A 174 21.28 34.00 1.88
CA GLN A 174 22.51 34.69 1.46
C GLN A 174 22.26 35.61 0.27
N ALA A 175 21.39 35.21 -0.65
CA ALA A 175 21.01 36.03 -1.79
C ALA A 175 20.31 37.34 -1.39
N ASN A 176 19.39 37.26 -0.43
CA ASN A 176 18.74 38.44 0.15
C ASN A 176 19.76 39.33 0.86
N ALA A 177 20.73 38.76 1.58
CA ALA A 177 21.80 39.53 2.23
C ALA A 177 22.76 40.22 1.24
N LEU A 178 22.99 39.62 0.07
CA LEU A 178 23.91 40.10 -0.98
C LEU A 178 23.20 40.88 -2.10
N ASN A 179 21.88 41.14 -2.00
CA ASN A 179 21.04 41.76 -3.03
C ASN A 179 21.13 41.08 -4.41
N LEU A 180 21.15 39.75 -4.44
CA LEU A 180 21.17 38.94 -5.66
C LEU A 180 19.78 38.30 -5.93
N PRO A 181 18.86 39.00 -6.62
CA PRO A 181 17.48 38.54 -6.82
C PRO A 181 17.37 37.23 -7.64
N GLN A 182 18.40 36.87 -8.39
CA GLN A 182 18.43 35.66 -9.23
C GLN A 182 18.36 34.36 -8.41
N LEU A 183 18.85 34.37 -7.17
CA LEU A 183 18.92 33.19 -6.31
C LEU A 183 17.60 32.92 -5.56
N GLN A 184 16.63 33.84 -5.59
CA GLN A 184 15.28 33.59 -5.04
C GLN A 184 14.52 32.47 -5.78
N TRP A 185 14.93 32.18 -7.01
CA TRP A 185 14.41 31.09 -7.83
C TRP A 185 14.77 29.71 -7.28
N LEU A 186 15.74 29.63 -6.36
CA LEU A 186 16.22 28.38 -5.80
C LEU A 186 15.14 27.63 -5.01
N ASP A 187 14.24 28.36 -4.32
CA ASP A 187 13.08 27.75 -3.64
C ASP A 187 12.15 27.04 -4.62
N VAL A 188 11.84 27.70 -5.74
CA VAL A 188 10.96 27.15 -6.78
C VAL A 188 11.63 25.96 -7.47
N ILE A 189 12.92 26.06 -7.77
CA ILE A 189 13.69 24.97 -8.37
C ILE A 189 13.71 23.76 -7.44
N LEU A 190 13.89 23.95 -6.13
CA LEU A 190 13.93 22.85 -5.17
C LEU A 190 12.55 22.29 -4.83
N ALA A 191 11.48 23.07 -5.00
CA ALA A 191 10.12 22.57 -4.86
C ALA A 191 9.81 21.46 -5.88
N PHE A 192 10.37 21.49 -7.09
CA PHE A 192 10.11 20.47 -8.12
C PHE A 192 10.62 19.07 -7.75
N PRO A 193 11.91 18.85 -7.41
CA PRO A 193 12.39 17.54 -6.95
C PRO A 193 11.63 17.03 -5.75
N VAL A 194 11.33 17.89 -4.76
CA VAL A 194 10.62 17.47 -3.55
C VAL A 194 9.16 17.12 -3.87
N ALA A 195 8.46 17.91 -4.70
CA ALA A 195 7.13 17.58 -5.17
C ALA A 195 7.10 16.25 -5.96
N LEU A 196 8.13 15.95 -6.75
CA LEU A 196 8.26 14.65 -7.42
C LEU A 196 8.42 13.49 -6.43
N LEU A 197 9.18 13.69 -5.34
CA LEU A 197 9.29 12.71 -4.26
C LEU A 197 7.93 12.47 -3.59
N VAL A 198 7.19 13.53 -3.26
CA VAL A 198 5.83 13.42 -2.71
C VAL A 198 4.89 12.69 -3.66
N PHE A 199 4.91 13.06 -4.95
CA PHE A 199 4.09 12.39 -5.96
C PHE A 199 4.42 10.90 -6.06
N ARG A 200 5.71 10.56 -6.04
CA ARG A 200 6.16 9.16 -6.02
C ARG A 200 5.65 8.42 -4.78
N SER A 201 5.73 9.03 -3.59
CA SER A 201 5.20 8.44 -2.35
C SER A 201 3.69 8.21 -2.44
N GLY A 202 2.93 9.18 -2.94
CA GLY A 202 1.49 9.04 -3.15
C GLY A 202 1.15 7.93 -4.16
N TRP A 203 1.93 7.82 -5.24
CA TRP A 203 1.78 6.76 -6.23
C TRP A 203 2.10 5.37 -5.66
N GLU A 204 3.13 5.27 -4.81
CA GLU A 204 3.49 4.02 -4.13
C GLU A 204 2.36 3.57 -3.19
N VAL A 205 1.83 4.48 -2.37
CA VAL A 205 0.65 4.22 -1.52
C VAL A 205 -0.54 3.73 -2.36
N LEU A 206 -0.83 4.39 -3.49
CA LEU A 206 -1.89 3.98 -4.39
C LEU A 206 -1.64 2.58 -4.96
N ARG A 207 -0.46 2.34 -5.53
CA ARG A 207 -0.11 1.08 -6.19
C ARG A 207 -0.13 -0.10 -5.21
N ASP A 208 0.27 0.11 -3.97
CA ASP A 208 0.37 -0.98 -3.00
C ASP A 208 -1.01 -1.32 -2.38
N ASN A 209 -1.97 -0.39 -2.39
CA ASN A 209 -3.32 -0.61 -1.83
C ASN A 209 -4.40 -0.93 -2.87
N LEU A 210 -4.20 -0.54 -4.14
CA LEU A 210 -5.17 -0.77 -5.21
C LEU A 210 -5.43 -2.26 -5.51
N PRO A 211 -4.41 -3.15 -5.60
CA PRO A 211 -4.58 -4.60 -5.78
C PRO A 211 -5.60 -5.22 -4.84
N TRP A 212 -5.61 -4.74 -3.60
CA TRP A 212 -6.47 -5.28 -2.58
C TRP A 212 -7.94 -4.86 -2.72
N LEU A 213 -8.19 -3.65 -3.25
CA LEU A 213 -9.55 -3.19 -3.52
C LEU A 213 -10.18 -3.92 -4.70
N VAL A 214 -9.36 -4.27 -5.70
CA VAL A 214 -9.81 -4.95 -6.92
C VAL A 214 -9.80 -6.48 -6.79
N ASP A 215 -9.54 -7.00 -5.60
CA ASP A 215 -9.44 -8.44 -5.32
C ASP A 215 -8.43 -9.14 -6.26
N GLU A 216 -7.24 -8.55 -6.39
CA GLU A 216 -6.11 -9.17 -7.12
C GLU A 216 -5.71 -10.51 -6.49
N ILE A 217 -5.22 -11.41 -7.34
CA ILE A 217 -4.84 -12.78 -6.96
C ILE A 217 -3.80 -12.75 -5.83
N ALA A 218 -4.15 -13.33 -4.68
CA ALA A 218 -3.28 -13.38 -3.51
C ALA A 218 -2.26 -14.51 -3.58
N ILE A 219 -2.67 -15.66 -4.14
CA ILE A 219 -1.87 -16.88 -4.26
C ILE A 219 -2.02 -17.39 -5.68
N ALA A 220 -0.89 -17.71 -6.31
CA ALA A 220 -0.87 -18.32 -7.64
C ALA A 220 -1.75 -19.58 -7.66
N PRO A 221 -2.74 -19.69 -8.57
CA PRO A 221 -3.63 -20.85 -8.66
C PRO A 221 -2.89 -22.17 -8.79
N GLU A 222 -1.72 -22.18 -9.45
CA GLU A 222 -0.88 -23.36 -9.63
C GLU A 222 -0.29 -23.86 -8.31
N ALA A 223 -0.04 -22.98 -7.35
CA ALA A 223 0.45 -23.36 -6.03
C ALA A 223 -0.65 -24.04 -5.21
N ILE A 224 -1.88 -23.51 -5.26
CA ILE A 224 -3.05 -24.11 -4.63
C ILE A 224 -3.34 -25.46 -5.26
N TYR A 225 -3.41 -25.53 -6.60
CA TYR A 225 -3.69 -26.76 -7.34
C TYR A 225 -2.73 -27.90 -6.96
N ARG A 226 -1.41 -27.63 -6.91
CA ARG A 226 -0.41 -28.65 -6.55
C ARG A 226 -0.65 -29.22 -5.15
N LEU A 227 -0.96 -28.37 -4.18
CA LEU A 227 -1.24 -28.80 -2.80
C LEU A 227 -2.54 -29.61 -2.72
N VAL A 228 -3.61 -29.12 -3.36
CA VAL A 228 -4.93 -29.76 -3.32
C VAL A 228 -4.89 -31.15 -3.97
N MET A 229 -4.13 -31.31 -5.06
CA MET A 229 -3.97 -32.59 -5.76
C MET A 229 -3.16 -33.64 -4.98
N GLU A 230 -2.46 -33.26 -3.89
CA GLU A 230 -1.77 -34.21 -3.01
C GLU A 230 -2.74 -34.90 -2.03
N VAL A 231 -3.97 -34.39 -1.87
CA VAL A 231 -4.97 -34.95 -0.96
C VAL A 231 -5.61 -36.20 -1.57
N PRO A 232 -5.57 -37.37 -0.88
CA PRO A 232 -6.20 -38.58 -1.36
C PRO A 232 -7.71 -38.40 -1.60
N GLY A 233 -8.19 -38.92 -2.73
CA GLY A 233 -9.60 -38.80 -3.13
C GLY A 233 -9.93 -37.55 -3.96
N VAL A 234 -8.99 -36.63 -4.14
CA VAL A 234 -9.14 -35.52 -5.11
C VAL A 234 -8.80 -36.01 -6.51
N ILE A 235 -9.75 -35.86 -7.45
CA ILE A 235 -9.56 -36.21 -8.86
C ILE A 235 -9.06 -34.99 -9.65
N ASN A 236 -9.63 -33.81 -9.38
CA ASN A 236 -9.30 -32.57 -10.09
C ASN A 236 -9.75 -31.35 -9.27
N CYS A 237 -9.11 -30.20 -9.50
CA CYS A 237 -9.47 -28.91 -8.93
C CYS A 237 -9.36 -27.82 -10.02
N HIS A 238 -10.38 -26.96 -10.13
CA HIS A 238 -10.44 -25.93 -11.15
C HIS A 238 -11.22 -24.69 -10.67
N ASP A 239 -11.27 -23.66 -11.54
CA ASP A 239 -11.83 -22.34 -11.23
C ASP A 239 -11.32 -21.76 -9.90
N ILE A 240 -10.02 -21.99 -9.62
CA ILE A 240 -9.36 -21.51 -8.42
C ILE A 240 -9.23 -19.98 -8.49
N ALA A 241 -9.85 -19.30 -7.55
CA ALA A 241 -9.71 -17.88 -7.30
C ALA A 241 -9.17 -17.66 -5.87
N SER A 242 -8.29 -16.69 -5.72
CA SER A 242 -7.83 -16.26 -4.41
C SER A 242 -7.79 -14.74 -4.34
N ARG A 243 -8.09 -14.18 -3.16
CA ARG A 243 -8.05 -12.74 -2.89
C ARG A 243 -7.63 -12.46 -1.46
N GLY A 244 -7.12 -11.27 -1.19
CA GLY A 244 -6.64 -10.86 0.15
C GLY A 244 -5.12 -10.73 0.22
N LEU A 245 -4.57 -10.75 1.43
CA LEU A 245 -3.14 -10.52 1.67
C LEU A 245 -2.52 -11.67 2.46
N LEU A 246 -1.44 -12.25 1.94
CA LEU A 246 -0.67 -13.29 2.64
C LEU A 246 -0.15 -12.79 3.99
N GLY A 247 -0.27 -13.62 5.03
CA GLY A 247 0.06 -13.25 6.42
C GLY A 247 -0.98 -12.34 7.10
N ARG A 248 -2.05 -11.96 6.39
CA ARG A 248 -3.28 -11.38 6.93
C ARG A 248 -4.44 -12.32 6.60
N GLN A 249 -5.55 -11.86 6.06
CA GLN A 249 -6.63 -12.75 5.64
C GLN A 249 -6.55 -13.02 4.13
N VAL A 250 -6.58 -14.30 3.77
CA VAL A 250 -6.79 -14.76 2.40
C VAL A 250 -8.16 -15.43 2.29
N PHE A 251 -8.84 -15.26 1.17
CA PHE A 251 -10.03 -16.01 0.79
C PHE A 251 -9.70 -16.83 -0.46
N ILE A 252 -10.03 -18.11 -0.44
CA ILE A 252 -9.84 -19.02 -1.57
C ILE A 252 -11.20 -19.60 -1.94
N GLU A 253 -11.53 -19.56 -3.22
CA GLU A 253 -12.74 -20.16 -3.79
C GLU A 253 -12.30 -21.12 -4.90
N MET A 254 -12.82 -22.35 -4.90
CA MET A 254 -12.46 -23.34 -5.92
C MET A 254 -13.56 -24.36 -6.14
N HIS A 255 -13.53 -25.01 -7.31
CA HIS A 255 -14.32 -26.19 -7.60
C HIS A 255 -13.46 -27.45 -7.44
N LEU A 256 -13.98 -28.44 -6.72
CA LEU A 256 -13.27 -29.67 -6.40
C LEU A 256 -14.06 -30.88 -6.88
N ILE A 257 -13.40 -31.75 -7.64
CA ILE A 257 -13.95 -33.02 -8.09
C ILE A 257 -13.31 -34.11 -7.25
N VAL A 258 -14.13 -34.86 -6.53
CA VAL A 258 -13.68 -35.90 -5.59
C VAL A 258 -14.25 -37.27 -5.97
N ASP A 259 -13.48 -38.32 -5.69
CA ASP A 259 -13.95 -39.70 -5.78
C ASP A 259 -14.57 -40.10 -4.44
N ALA A 260 -15.88 -39.92 -4.32
CA ALA A 260 -16.61 -40.20 -3.09
C ALA A 260 -17.96 -40.88 -3.38
N PRO A 261 -18.31 -41.95 -2.66
CA PRO A 261 -19.59 -42.66 -2.84
C PRO A 261 -20.78 -41.92 -2.23
N ASP A 262 -20.56 -41.02 -1.26
CA ASP A 262 -21.59 -40.30 -0.53
C ASP A 262 -21.11 -38.90 -0.07
N VAL A 263 -22.05 -38.06 0.35
CA VAL A 263 -21.79 -36.66 0.76
C VAL A 263 -20.90 -36.57 2.01
N ALA A 264 -20.99 -37.51 2.96
CA ALA A 264 -20.15 -37.48 4.15
C ALA A 264 -18.69 -37.78 3.81
N THR A 265 -18.43 -38.75 2.92
CA THR A 265 -17.08 -39.02 2.42
C THR A 265 -16.53 -37.83 1.62
N ALA A 266 -17.34 -37.21 0.77
CA ALA A 266 -16.94 -35.99 0.06
C ALA A 266 -16.59 -34.85 1.03
N HIS A 267 -17.38 -34.69 2.09
CA HIS A 267 -17.16 -33.68 3.11
C HIS A 267 -15.82 -33.88 3.85
N GLN A 268 -15.48 -35.12 4.20
CA GLN A 268 -14.18 -35.44 4.83
C GLN A 268 -12.99 -35.09 3.93
N ILE A 269 -13.09 -35.35 2.62
CA ILE A 269 -12.06 -34.95 1.66
C ILE A 269 -11.95 -33.43 1.60
N THR A 270 -13.07 -32.71 1.57
CA THR A 270 -13.05 -31.23 1.60
C THR A 270 -12.44 -30.68 2.89
N GLU A 271 -12.75 -31.23 4.06
CA GLU A 271 -12.15 -30.80 5.34
C GLU A 271 -10.63 -31.04 5.35
N ALA A 272 -10.15 -32.13 4.76
CA ALA A 272 -8.72 -32.40 4.62
C ALA A 272 -8.04 -31.38 3.71
N VAL A 273 -8.68 -30.99 2.60
CA VAL A 273 -8.19 -29.92 1.71
C VAL A 273 -8.18 -28.56 2.43
N GLU A 274 -9.25 -28.22 3.15
CA GLU A 274 -9.34 -26.97 3.92
C GLU A 274 -8.23 -26.90 4.98
N SER A 275 -8.03 -27.98 5.74
CA SER A 275 -6.99 -28.09 6.77
C SER A 275 -5.58 -27.93 6.19
N LEU A 276 -5.31 -28.55 5.03
CA LEU A 276 -4.02 -28.44 4.35
C LEU A 276 -3.73 -27.00 3.89
N LEU A 277 -4.74 -26.33 3.31
CA LEU A 277 -4.60 -24.93 2.88
C LEU A 277 -4.48 -23.99 4.08
N GLU A 278 -5.18 -24.28 5.18
CA GLU A 278 -5.06 -23.53 6.42
C GLU A 278 -3.66 -23.66 7.01
N GLU A 279 -3.11 -24.87 7.12
CA GLU A 279 -1.74 -25.09 7.62
C GLU A 279 -0.71 -24.31 6.78
N ARG A 280 -0.89 -24.24 5.46
CA ARG A 280 0.08 -23.62 4.56
C ARG A 280 -0.04 -22.10 4.44
N PHE A 281 -1.27 -21.56 4.46
CA PHE A 281 -1.56 -20.17 4.12
C PHE A 281 -2.31 -19.40 5.21
N SER A 282 -2.42 -19.93 6.43
CA SER A 282 -3.11 -19.26 7.54
C SER A 282 -2.62 -17.81 7.73
N PRO A 283 -3.52 -16.85 8.02
CA PRO A 283 -5.00 -16.98 8.05
C PRO A 283 -5.68 -17.08 6.68
N VAL A 284 -6.50 -18.11 6.46
CA VAL A 284 -7.25 -18.33 5.21
C VAL A 284 -8.68 -18.78 5.48
N ARG A 285 -9.61 -18.39 4.61
CA ARG A 285 -10.97 -18.92 4.56
C ARG A 285 -11.20 -19.52 3.18
N VAL A 286 -11.52 -20.80 3.15
CA VAL A 286 -11.72 -21.55 1.91
C VAL A 286 -13.22 -21.79 1.69
N LEU A 287 -13.67 -21.68 0.45
CA LEU A 287 -14.99 -22.12 0.02
C LEU A 287 -14.80 -23.11 -1.13
N ILE A 288 -15.21 -24.36 -0.90
CA ILE A 288 -15.08 -25.44 -1.88
C ILE A 288 -16.46 -25.79 -2.43
N HIS A 289 -16.62 -25.67 -3.75
CA HIS A 289 -17.77 -26.20 -4.47
C HIS A 289 -17.47 -27.62 -4.95
N VAL A 290 -18.14 -28.63 -4.39
CA VAL A 290 -17.92 -30.03 -4.79
C VAL A 290 -18.73 -30.36 -6.03
N GLU A 291 -18.06 -30.88 -7.06
CA GLU A 291 -18.66 -31.28 -8.33
C GLU A 291 -18.55 -32.80 -8.56
N PRO A 292 -19.50 -33.39 -9.32
CA PRO A 292 -19.48 -34.81 -9.61
C PRO A 292 -18.37 -35.20 -10.60
N PRO A 293 -17.87 -36.46 -10.57
CA PRO A 293 -16.76 -36.94 -11.39
C PRO A 293 -16.94 -36.83 -12.92
N ASN A 294 -18.19 -36.72 -13.38
CA ASN A 294 -18.53 -36.61 -14.79
C ASN A 294 -18.17 -35.25 -15.41
N TYR A 295 -17.80 -34.28 -14.58
CA TYR A 295 -17.31 -32.98 -15.03
C TYR A 295 -15.79 -32.95 -14.98
N GLN A 296 -15.14 -32.56 -16.07
CA GLN A 296 -13.69 -32.35 -16.12
C GLN A 296 -13.40 -31.05 -16.86
N SER A 297 -12.65 -30.15 -16.21
CA SER A 297 -12.12 -28.94 -16.81
C SER A 297 -10.60 -29.03 -16.88
N ASP A 298 -10.03 -28.74 -18.05
CA ASP A 298 -8.58 -28.64 -18.26
C ASP A 298 -8.00 -27.31 -17.74
N ARG A 299 -8.84 -26.39 -17.24
CA ARG A 299 -8.43 -25.03 -16.85
C ARG A 299 -8.48 -24.90 -15.34
N ILE A 300 -7.30 -24.74 -14.74
CA ILE A 300 -7.14 -24.61 -13.28
C ILE A 300 -7.70 -23.27 -12.75
N SER A 301 -7.67 -22.21 -13.56
CA SER A 301 -8.20 -20.88 -13.20
C SER A 301 -8.61 -20.08 -14.44
N PHE A 302 -9.15 -18.88 -14.23
CA PHE A 302 -9.53 -17.94 -15.29
C PHE A 302 -8.29 -17.59 -16.13
N GLY A 303 -8.27 -18.01 -17.40
CA GLY A 303 -7.09 -17.78 -18.24
C GLY A 303 -6.87 -16.32 -18.62
N SER A 304 -5.64 -16.01 -19.04
CA SER A 304 -5.25 -14.69 -19.56
C SER A 304 -6.22 -14.15 -20.61
N SER A 305 -6.41 -12.83 -20.69
CA SER A 305 -7.41 -12.20 -21.59
C SER A 305 -7.30 -12.69 -23.05
N THR A 306 -6.09 -13.08 -23.48
CA THR A 306 -5.78 -13.70 -24.76
C THR A 306 -6.37 -15.11 -24.92
N ALA A 307 -6.28 -15.95 -23.88
CA ALA A 307 -6.89 -17.28 -23.83
C ALA A 307 -8.41 -17.20 -23.64
N ALA A 308 -8.91 -16.24 -22.85
CA ALA A 308 -10.33 -15.98 -22.68
C ALA A 308 -11.01 -15.54 -24.00
N ARG A 309 -10.36 -14.65 -24.79
CA ARG A 309 -10.81 -14.30 -26.15
C ARG A 309 -10.83 -15.50 -27.10
N LYS A 310 -9.80 -16.34 -27.09
CA LYS A 310 -9.73 -17.57 -27.90
C LYS A 310 -10.81 -18.58 -27.51
N ALA A 311 -11.08 -18.73 -26.21
CA ALA A 311 -12.13 -19.61 -25.69
C ALA A 311 -13.53 -19.10 -26.03
N LYS A 312 -13.79 -17.78 -25.94
CA LYS A 312 -15.06 -17.16 -26.35
C LYS A 312 -15.30 -17.34 -27.86
N GLY A 313 -14.27 -17.17 -28.68
CA GLY A 313 -14.33 -17.43 -30.13
C GLY A 313 -14.57 -18.91 -30.49
N LYS A 314 -13.99 -19.86 -29.72
CA LYS A 314 -14.27 -21.29 -29.87
C LYS A 314 -15.68 -21.68 -29.41
N ARG A 315 -16.16 -21.13 -28.30
CA ARG A 315 -17.54 -21.32 -27.83
C ARG A 315 -18.50 -20.80 -28.91
N GLN A 316 -18.36 -19.57 -29.39
CA GLN A 316 -19.24 -19.00 -30.41
C GLN A 316 -19.23 -19.81 -31.73
N LYS A 317 -18.08 -20.37 -32.13
CA LYS A 317 -18.00 -21.32 -33.27
C LYS A 317 -18.72 -22.66 -33.00
N ASN A 318 -18.69 -23.19 -31.79
CA ASN A 318 -19.45 -24.40 -31.43
C ASN A 318 -20.96 -24.14 -31.41
N TRP A 319 -21.41 -22.98 -30.92
CA TRP A 319 -22.82 -22.59 -30.97
C TRP A 319 -23.32 -22.38 -32.41
N SER A 320 -22.45 -21.97 -33.35
CA SER A 320 -22.81 -21.92 -34.79
C SER A 320 -22.84 -23.30 -35.49
N LYS A 321 -22.23 -24.33 -34.89
CA LYS A 321 -22.24 -25.71 -35.42
C LYS A 321 -23.36 -26.56 -34.83
N ILE A 322 -23.84 -26.22 -33.64
CA ILE A 322 -25.04 -26.82 -33.05
C ILE A 322 -26.23 -26.01 -33.58
N GLY A 323 -26.62 -26.31 -34.82
CA GLY A 323 -27.76 -25.68 -35.47
C GLY A 323 -29.03 -25.90 -34.66
N PHE A 324 -29.51 -24.84 -34.01
CA PHE A 324 -30.92 -24.74 -33.67
C PHE A 324 -31.64 -24.21 -34.92
N SER A 325 -32.10 -25.14 -35.76
CA SER A 325 -33.22 -24.87 -36.67
C SER A 325 -34.46 -24.62 -35.82
N LEU A 326 -34.72 -23.36 -35.48
CA LEU A 326 -36.07 -23.00 -35.03
C LEU A 326 -36.99 -23.17 -36.25
N VAL A 327 -37.74 -24.26 -36.21
CA VAL A 327 -38.90 -24.54 -37.03
C VAL A 327 -39.85 -23.36 -36.91
N SER A 328 -39.98 -22.59 -37.99
CA SER A 328 -41.17 -21.78 -38.23
C SER A 328 -42.25 -22.73 -38.75
N ASN A 329 -43.26 -23.03 -37.94
CA ASN A 329 -44.54 -23.51 -38.44
C ASN A 329 -45.65 -22.75 -37.72
N SER A 330 -46.36 -21.94 -38.48
CA SER A 330 -47.82 -21.99 -38.55
C SER A 330 -48.29 -23.40 -38.91
#